data_AF-A0A0F2QHN3-F1
#
_entry.id   AF-A0A0F2QHN3-F1
#
_cell.length_a   1.000
_cell.length_b   1.000
_cell.length_c   1.000
_cell.angle_alpha   90.00
_cell.angle_beta   90.00
_cell.angle_gamma   90.00
#
_symmetry.space_group_name_H-M   'P 1'
#
loop_
_entity.id
_entity.type
_entity.pdbx_description
1 polymer ?
#
loop_
_entity_poly.entity_id
_entity_poly.type
_entity_poly.pdbx_seq_one_letter_code
_entity_poly.pdbx_strand_id
1 'polypeptide(L)' 'MKSSDLILMAPAIAFAGGLMGLIQHAAYPGDVIYFITSIALFAIGGGTLGGLFLLVRKNLPNDRDY' A
#
# COMPACT_ATOMS: atom_id res chain seq x y z
N MET A 1 10.24 11.44 -15.87
CA MET A 1 9.65 10.31 -15.12
C MET A 1 8.90 9.45 -16.12
N LYS A 2 9.16 8.14 -16.17
CA LYS A 2 8.40 7.24 -17.07
C LYS A 2 7.02 7.01 -16.43
N SER A 3 5.96 6.89 -17.22
CA SER A 3 4.58 6.67 -16.74
C SER A 3 4.45 5.47 -15.77
N SER A 4 5.35 4.49 -15.88
CA SER A 4 5.48 3.33 -14.99
C SER A 4 5.80 3.68 -13.54
N ASP A 5 6.58 4.74 -13.29
CA ASP A 5 6.99 5.12 -11.95
C ASP A 5 5.78 5.65 -11.15
N LEU A 6 4.86 6.33 -11.83
CA LEU A 6 3.63 6.89 -11.26
C LEU A 6 2.66 5.78 -10.79
N ILE A 7 2.62 4.66 -11.51
CA ILE A 7 1.79 3.49 -11.17
C ILE A 7 2.25 2.83 -9.88
N LEU A 8 3.55 2.86 -9.57
CA LEU A 8 4.10 2.33 -8.33
C LEU A 8 4.06 3.36 -7.18
N MET A 9 4.19 4.65 -7.51
CA MET A 9 4.21 5.72 -6.52
C MET A 9 2.84 5.94 -5.87
N ALA A 10 1.76 5.92 -6.65
CA ALA A 10 0.42 6.20 -6.12
C ALA A 10 -0.05 5.17 -5.05
N PRO A 11 0.11 3.85 -5.25
CA PRO A 11 -0.19 2.86 -4.21
C PRO A 11 0.71 2.98 -2.98
N ALA A 12 1.99 3.30 -3.17
CA ALA A 12 2.93 3.51 -2.07
C ALA A 12 2.56 4.73 -1.23
N ILE A 13 2.17 5.84 -1.86
CA ILE A 13 1.67 7.05 -1.19
C ILE A 13 0.36 6.76 -0.45
N ALA A 14 -0.59 6.06 -1.08
CA ALA A 14 -1.84 5.67 -0.44
C ALA A 14 -1.60 4.78 0.79
N PHE A 15 -0.71 3.80 0.68
CA PHE A 15 -0.33 2.93 1.79
C PHE A 15 0.28 3.70 2.96
N ALA A 16 1.28 4.55 2.68
CA ALA A 16 1.95 5.34 3.71
C ALA A 16 1.00 6.35 4.37
N GLY A 17 0.18 7.04 3.57
CA GLY A 17 -0.83 7.99 4.07
C GLY A 17 -1.89 7.31 4.93
N GLY A 18 -2.39 6.15 4.51
CA GLY A 18 -3.35 5.36 5.28
C GLY A 18 -2.77 4.87 6.60
N LEU A 19 -1.54 4.36 6.60
CA LEU A 19 -0.84 3.92 7.81
C LEU A 19 -0.62 5.07 8.80
N MET A 20 -0.13 6.21 8.31
CA MET A 20 0.07 7.40 9.15
C MET A 20 -1.25 7.90 9.74
N GLY A 21 -2.33 7.89 8.94
CA GLY A 21 -3.65 8.30 9.43
C GLY A 21 -4.23 7.35 10.47
N LEU A 22 -3.98 6.03 10.35
CA LEU A 22 -4.33 5.04 11.37
C LEU A 22 -3.56 5.27 12.68
N ILE A 23 -2.25 5.51 12.60
CA ILE A 23 -1.41 5.82 13.77
C ILE A 23 -1.88 7.12 14.44
N GLN A 24 -2.18 8.14 13.66
CA GLN A 24 -2.65 9.42 14.17
C GLN A 24 -4.03 9.32 14.80
N HIS A 25 -4.95 8.54 14.22
CA HIS A 25 -6.27 8.30 14.83
C HIS A 25 -6.17 7.55 16.17
N ALA A 26 -5.21 6.63 16.32
CA ALA A 26 -4.96 5.96 17.60
C ALA A 26 -4.52 6.96 18.70
N ALA A 27 -3.83 8.05 18.33
CA ALA A 27 -3.48 9.12 19.25
C ALA A 27 -4.61 10.16 19.45
N TYR A 28 -5.45 10.37 18.44
CA TYR A 28 -6.52 11.37 18.43
C TYR A 28 -7.81 10.82 17.78
N PRO A 29 -8.63 10.06 18.53
CA PRO A 29 -9.74 9.27 17.97
C PRO A 29 -11.00 10.08 17.60
N GLY A 30 -10.94 11.41 17.60
CA GLY A 30 -12.12 12.27 17.44
C GLY A 30 -12.75 12.27 16.04
N ASP A 31 -11.99 11.86 15.01
CA ASP A 31 -12.43 11.95 13.61
C ASP A 31 -12.60 10.58 12.95
N VAL A 32 -13.86 10.13 12.89
CA VAL A 32 -14.28 8.84 12.31
C VAL A 32 -14.16 8.82 10.78
N ILE A 33 -14.37 9.95 10.11
CA ILE A 33 -14.24 10.03 8.65
C ILE A 33 -12.78 9.88 8.27
N TYR A 34 -11.89 10.54 9.01
CA TYR A 34 -10.45 10.40 8.85
C TYR A 34 -10.00 8.96 9.10
N PHE A 35 -10.55 8.29 10.11
CA PHE A 35 -10.26 6.87 10.38
C PHE A 35 -10.64 5.95 9.22
N ILE A 36 -11.88 6.05 8.73
CA ILE A 36 -12.38 5.22 7.63
C ILE A 36 -11.56 5.48 6.36
N THR A 37 -11.24 6.75 6.08
CA THR A 37 -10.41 7.12 4.93
C THR A 37 -9.01 6.50 5.04
N SER A 38 -8.42 6.51 6.24
CA SER A 38 -7.11 5.94 6.50
C SER A 38 -7.10 4.42 6.33
N ILE A 39 -8.13 3.72 6.79
CA ILE A 39 -8.31 2.27 6.54
C ILE A 39 -8.40 2.01 5.04
N ALA A 40 -9.24 2.76 4.31
CA ALA A 40 -9.43 2.57 2.89
C ALA A 40 -8.14 2.76 2.10
N LEU A 41 -7.39 3.84 2.39
CA LEU A 41 -6.10 4.13 1.76
C LEU A 41 -5.06 3.05 2.08
N PHE A 42 -5.01 2.59 3.33
CA PHE A 42 -4.10 1.52 3.75
C PHE A 42 -4.42 0.20 3.04
N ALA A 43 -5.69 -0.20 2.98
CA ALA A 43 -6.12 -1.44 2.35
C ALA A 43 -5.89 -1.43 0.83
N ILE A 44 -6.19 -0.32 0.14
CA ILE A 44 -5.97 -0.17 -1.30
C ILE A 44 -4.47 -0.16 -1.61
N GLY A 45 -3.69 0.62 -0.87
CA GLY A 45 -2.24 0.70 -1.05
C GLY A 45 -1.57 -0.65 -0.78
N GLY A 46 -1.90 -1.28 0.34
CA GLY A 46 -1.36 -2.58 0.75
C GLY A 46 -1.79 -3.72 -0.17
N GLY A 47 -3.05 -3.74 -0.60
CA GLY A 47 -3.57 -4.73 -1.55
C GLY A 47 -2.91 -4.61 -2.93
N THR A 48 -2.70 -3.39 -3.40
CA THR A 48 -2.04 -3.14 -4.70
C THR A 48 -0.55 -3.52 -4.64
N LEU A 49 0.18 -3.09 -3.60
CA LEU A 49 1.58 -3.46 -3.41
C LEU A 49 1.76 -4.97 -3.20
N GLY A 50 0.90 -5.59 -2.38
CA GLY A 50 0.89 -7.04 -2.16
C GLY A 50 0.58 -7.83 -3.44
N GLY A 51 -0.38 -7.36 -4.23
CA GLY A 51 -0.71 -7.95 -5.53
C GLY A 51 0.45 -7.86 -6.52
N LEU A 52 1.11 -6.71 -6.60
CA LEU A 52 2.31 -6.52 -7.41
C LEU A 52 3.47 -7.40 -6.93
N PHE A 53 3.67 -7.51 -5.62
CA PHE A 53 4.69 -8.39 -5.04
C PHE A 53 4.45 -9.86 -5.40
N LEU A 54 3.20 -10.34 -5.29
CA LEU A 54 2.83 -11.70 -5.68
C LEU A 54 3.03 -11.93 -7.19
N LEU A 55 2.72 -10.93 -8.01
CA LEU A 55 2.93 -10.99 -9.46
C LEU A 55 4.42 -11.04 -9.81
N VAL A 56 5.26 -10.24 -9.16
CA VAL A 56 6.73 -10.33 -9.30
C VAL A 56 7.22 -11.70 -8.85
N ARG A 57 6.80 -12.17 -7.66
CA ARG A 57 7.19 -13.48 -7.12
C ARG A 57 6.81 -14.63 -8.06
N LYS A 58 5.64 -14.57 -8.69
CA LYS A 58 5.20 -15.59 -9.65
C LYS A 58 6.04 -15.60 -10.93
N ASN A 59 6.56 -14.44 -11.33
CA ASN A 59 7.33 -14.29 -12.57
C ASN A 59 8.86 -14.42 -12.36
N LEU A 60 9.33 -14.45 -11.10
CA LEU A 60 10.70 -14.84 -10.82
C LEU A 60 10.84 -16.34 -11.14
N PRO A 61 11.90 -16.76 -11.85
CA PRO A 61 12.27 -18.16 -11.93
C PRO A 61 12.30 -18.69 -10.51
N ASN A 62 11.69 -19.87 -10.26
CA ASN A 62 12.05 -20.57 -9.05
C ASN A 62 13.56 -20.77 -9.17
N ASP A 63 14.36 -20.12 -8.34
CA ASP A 63 15.76 -20.47 -8.11
C ASP A 63 15.77 -21.89 -7.53
N ARG A 64 15.49 -22.87 -8.39
CA ARG A 64 15.86 -24.26 -8.27
C ARG A 64 17.20 -24.40 -8.97
N ASP A 65 18.18 -23.71 -8.42
CA ASP A 65 19.57 -24.09 -8.61
C ASP A 65 19.89 -25.06 -7.46
N TYR A 66 19.74 -26.36 -7.77
CA TYR A 66 20.24 -27.56 -7.06
C TYR A 66 19.83 -27.80 -5.60
#